data_AF-A0A319CN92-F1
#
_entry.id   AF-A0A319CN92-F1
#
_cell.length_a   1.000
_cell.length_b   1.000
_cell.length_c   1.000
_cell.angle_alpha   90.00
_cell.angle_beta   90.00
_cell.angle_gamma   90.00
#
_symmetry.space_group_name_H-M   'P 1'
#
loop_
_entity.id
_entity.type
_entity.pdbx_description
1 polymer ?
#
loop_
_entity_poly.entity_id
_entity_poly.type
_entity_poly.pdbx_seq_one_letter_code
_entity_poly.pdbx_strand_id
1 'polypeptide(L)'
;MYAVMTRLYVDLVEDSLDEYAYNADKAGLSYNLSENAQGLIIELKSFNDKMSVLLEKVLLAVRDLEIKREQFDVAKERVWKAYKSFDYMEPYRQINTFSRLLINERSWAPSQLLEELPAVTAEDIRSFFPQMLQQKHIKILVHGNLNKEDALSLTNLVESNTPPTSISKKPMAITPHDCATQRSKVPVRASIEEPR
;
A
#
# COMPACT_ATOMS: atom_id res chain seq x y z
N MET A 1 -9.10 -0.33 10.72
CA MET A 1 -8.83 -1.71 10.23
C MET A 1 -8.21 -1.86 8.82
N TYR A 2 -8.91 -1.70 7.69
CA TYR A 2 -8.39 -2.10 6.35
C TYR A 2 -7.08 -1.41 5.93
N ALA A 3 -6.89 -0.13 6.26
CA ALA A 3 -5.66 0.60 5.91
C ALA A 3 -4.41 -0.01 6.57
N VAL A 4 -4.52 -0.47 7.81
CA VAL A 4 -3.41 -1.11 8.54
C VAL A 4 -3.09 -2.48 7.94
N MET A 5 -4.11 -3.25 7.56
CA MET A 5 -3.92 -4.54 6.89
C MET A 5 -3.22 -4.37 5.53
N THR A 6 -3.63 -3.38 4.74
CA THR A 6 -2.97 -3.04 3.45
C THR A 6 -1.53 -2.61 3.66
N ARG A 7 -1.25 -1.76 4.66
CA ARG A 7 0.12 -1.36 4.98
C ARG A 7 1.01 -2.56 5.35
N LEU A 8 0.54 -3.41 6.26
CA LEU A 8 1.29 -4.60 6.69
C LEU A 8 1.55 -5.56 5.53
N TYR A 9 0.58 -5.72 4.64
CA TYR A 9 0.75 -6.57 3.47
C TYR A 9 1.75 -6.00 2.46
N VAL A 10 1.74 -4.69 2.22
CA VAL A 10 2.77 -4.04 1.38
C VAL A 10 4.16 -4.33 1.95
N ASP A 11 4.36 -4.07 3.25
CA ASP A 11 5.64 -4.34 3.92
C ASP A 11 6.05 -5.83 3.82
N LEU A 12 5.09 -6.77 3.93
CA LEU A 12 5.36 -8.22 3.78
C LEU A 12 5.72 -8.63 2.35
N VAL A 13 5.08 -8.04 1.34
CA VAL A 13 5.43 -8.29 -0.06
C VAL A 13 6.81 -7.73 -0.37
N GLU A 14 7.12 -6.52 0.10
CA GLU A 14 8.45 -5.92 -0.03
C GLU A 14 9.53 -6.79 0.60
N ASP A 15 9.30 -7.28 1.84
CA ASP A 15 10.22 -8.20 2.52
C ASP A 15 10.42 -9.50 1.72
N SER A 16 9.38 -10.03 1.06
CA SER A 16 9.48 -11.24 0.23
C SER A 16 10.27 -11.03 -1.07
N LEU A 17 10.30 -9.79 -1.57
CA LEU A 17 10.96 -9.41 -2.81
C LEU A 17 12.35 -8.83 -2.60
N ASP A 18 12.79 -8.58 -1.36
CA ASP A 18 13.99 -7.81 -1.04
C ASP A 18 15.26 -8.32 -1.74
N GLU A 19 15.52 -9.64 -1.72
CA GLU A 19 16.68 -10.23 -2.39
C GLU A 19 16.60 -10.09 -3.92
N TYR A 20 15.41 -10.25 -4.48
CA TYR A 20 15.19 -10.10 -5.92
C TYR A 20 15.31 -8.64 -6.35
N ALA A 21 14.74 -7.74 -5.55
CA ALA A 21 14.78 -6.29 -5.70
C ALA A 21 16.21 -5.76 -5.71
N TYR A 22 17.05 -6.26 -4.81
CA TYR A 22 18.45 -5.88 -4.73
C TYR A 22 19.20 -6.19 -6.04
N ASN A 23 18.99 -7.39 -6.59
CA ASN A 23 19.60 -7.79 -7.86
C ASN A 23 19.03 -6.98 -9.04
N ALA A 24 17.73 -6.70 -9.03
CA ALA A 24 17.07 -5.88 -10.03
C ALA A 24 17.61 -4.44 -10.04
N ASP A 25 17.81 -3.84 -8.86
CA ASP A 25 18.36 -2.48 -8.71
C ASP A 25 19.78 -2.38 -9.27
N LYS A 26 20.62 -3.40 -9.03
CA LYS A 26 21.96 -3.49 -9.63
C LYS A 26 21.93 -3.57 -11.16
N ALA A 27 20.86 -4.11 -11.74
CA ALA A 27 20.64 -4.17 -13.18
C ALA A 27 19.89 -2.92 -13.73
N GLY A 28 19.66 -1.90 -12.90
CA GLY A 28 18.98 -0.66 -13.30
C GLY A 28 17.45 -0.79 -13.40
N LEU A 29 16.87 -1.79 -12.73
CA LEU A 29 15.43 -1.94 -12.58
C LEU A 29 15.00 -1.57 -11.17
N SER A 30 13.96 -0.75 -11.04
CA SER A 30 13.35 -0.42 -9.75
C SER A 30 11.85 -0.64 -9.79
N TYR A 31 11.30 -1.03 -8.65
CA TYR A 31 9.87 -1.11 -8.42
C TYR A 31 9.53 -0.35 -7.14
N ASN A 32 8.28 0.05 -7.01
CA ASN A 32 7.73 0.62 -5.80
C ASN A 32 6.33 0.07 -5.59
N LEU A 33 6.08 -0.45 -4.38
CA LEU A 33 4.78 -0.94 -3.96
C LEU A 33 4.23 0.01 -2.90
N SER A 34 3.02 0.51 -3.12
CA SER A 34 2.42 1.44 -2.15
C SER A 34 0.92 1.28 -2.04
N GLU A 35 0.41 1.62 -0.87
CA GLU A 35 -1.01 1.69 -0.59
C GLU A 35 -1.58 3.06 -0.95
N ASN A 36 -2.85 3.06 -1.36
CA ASN A 36 -3.67 4.25 -1.52
C ASN A 36 -5.04 4.01 -0.88
N ALA A 37 -5.81 5.07 -0.66
CA ALA A 37 -7.15 5.00 -0.07
C ALA A 37 -8.12 4.08 -0.83
N GLN A 38 -7.83 3.80 -2.10
CA GLN A 38 -8.67 2.99 -3.00
C GLN A 38 -8.06 1.61 -3.34
N GLY A 39 -6.83 1.32 -2.93
CA GLY A 39 -6.19 0.04 -3.28
C GLY A 39 -4.66 0.07 -3.28
N LEU A 40 -4.08 -0.79 -4.10
CA LEU A 40 -2.63 -0.99 -4.24
C LEU A 40 -2.13 -0.32 -5.51
N ILE A 41 -0.97 0.32 -5.43
CA ILE A 41 -0.27 0.92 -6.56
C ILE A 41 1.06 0.21 -6.72
N ILE A 42 1.31 -0.30 -7.92
CA ILE A 42 2.58 -0.91 -8.32
C ILE A 42 3.18 0.01 -9.39
N GLU A 43 4.36 0.54 -9.11
CA GLU A 43 5.13 1.34 -10.07
C GLU A 43 6.40 0.59 -10.44
N LEU A 44 6.74 0.62 -11.74
CA LEU A 44 7.95 0.01 -12.27
C LEU A 44 8.71 1.02 -13.10
N LYS A 45 10.03 1.08 -12.93
CA LYS A 45 10.92 1.95 -13.71
C LYS A 45 12.13 1.13 -14.13
N SER A 46 12.30 0.95 -15.44
CA SER A 46 13.31 0.05 -15.99
C SER A 46 13.62 0.36 -17.46
N PHE A 47 14.70 -0.23 -17.97
CA PHE A 47 14.97 -0.41 -19.40
C PHE A 47 14.11 -1.57 -19.97
N ASN A 48 13.62 -1.42 -21.20
CA ASN A 48 12.57 -2.27 -21.80
C ASN A 48 12.82 -3.79 -21.66
N ASP A 49 14.05 -4.27 -21.88
CA ASP A 49 14.39 -5.69 -22.02
C ASP A 49 13.97 -6.60 -20.83
N LYS A 50 14.00 -6.11 -19.58
CA LYS A 50 13.72 -6.94 -18.39
C LYS A 50 12.52 -6.48 -17.56
N MET A 51 11.76 -5.52 -18.06
CA MET A 51 10.61 -4.97 -17.34
C MET A 51 9.48 -5.99 -17.16
N SER A 52 9.20 -6.81 -18.19
CA SER A 52 8.18 -7.87 -18.13
C SER A 52 8.50 -8.93 -17.08
N VAL A 53 9.78 -9.32 -16.97
CA VAL A 53 10.25 -10.32 -15.99
C VAL A 53 10.09 -9.80 -14.56
N LEU A 54 10.49 -8.55 -14.30
CA LEU A 54 10.31 -7.94 -12.98
C LEU A 54 8.82 -7.81 -12.63
N LEU A 55 7.99 -7.36 -13.59
CA LEU A 55 6.55 -7.25 -13.39
C LEU A 55 5.93 -8.61 -13.04
N GLU A 56 6.28 -9.67 -13.76
CA GLU A 56 5.78 -11.02 -13.48
C GLU A 56 6.15 -11.45 -12.05
N LYS A 57 7.38 -11.22 -11.63
CA LYS A 57 7.84 -11.58 -10.28
C LYS A 57 7.11 -10.81 -9.19
N VAL A 58 6.89 -9.50 -9.37
CA VAL A 58 6.12 -8.69 -8.42
C VAL A 58 4.67 -9.17 -8.36
N LEU A 59 4.04 -9.47 -9.50
CA LEU A 59 2.67 -9.98 -9.54
C LEU A 59 2.51 -11.33 -8.85
N LEU A 60 3.47 -12.24 -9.06
CA LEU A 60 3.50 -13.54 -8.39
C LEU A 60 3.67 -13.39 -6.87
N ALA A 61 4.58 -12.52 -6.43
CA ALA A 61 4.77 -12.26 -4.99
C ALA A 61 3.52 -11.66 -4.34
N VAL A 62 2.81 -10.76 -5.04
CA VAL A 62 1.52 -10.24 -4.56
C VAL A 62 0.46 -11.35 -4.51
N ARG A 63 0.34 -12.17 -5.56
CA ARG A 63 -0.71 -13.20 -5.62
C ARG A 63 -0.51 -14.34 -4.63
N ASP A 64 0.71 -14.87 -4.57
CA ASP A 64 1.05 -16.13 -3.92
C ASP A 64 1.82 -15.90 -2.59
N LEU A 65 1.62 -14.75 -1.95
CA LEU A 65 2.33 -14.39 -0.72
C LEU A 65 2.07 -15.40 0.41
N GLU A 66 3.12 -16.07 0.86
CA GLU A 66 3.08 -16.94 2.03
C GLU A 66 3.50 -16.18 3.29
N ILE A 67 2.52 -15.83 4.12
CA ILE A 67 2.77 -15.06 5.35
C ILE A 67 3.22 -16.00 6.46
N LYS A 68 4.48 -15.93 6.90
CA LYS A 68 4.97 -16.63 8.11
C LYS A 68 4.74 -15.76 9.34
N ARG A 69 4.45 -16.39 10.51
CA ARG A 69 4.19 -15.64 11.76
C ARG A 69 5.37 -14.77 12.17
N GLU A 70 6.58 -15.31 12.11
CA GLU A 70 7.80 -14.57 12.46
C GLU A 70 8.00 -13.32 11.59
N GLN A 71 7.75 -13.43 10.28
CA GLN A 71 7.83 -12.29 9.34
C GLN A 71 6.74 -11.25 9.64
N PHE A 72 5.53 -11.71 9.95
CA PHE A 72 4.43 -10.83 10.34
C PHE A 72 4.76 -10.03 11.61
N ASP A 73 5.35 -10.66 12.62
CA ASP A 73 5.70 -9.97 13.88
C ASP A 73 6.76 -8.89 13.64
N VAL A 74 7.75 -9.17 12.80
CA VAL A 74 8.77 -8.19 12.40
C VAL A 74 8.16 -7.03 11.59
N ALA A 75 7.29 -7.32 10.63
CA ALA A 75 6.59 -6.31 9.85
C ALA A 75 5.70 -5.43 10.75
N LYS A 76 4.98 -6.04 11.70
CA LYS A 76 4.14 -5.34 12.68
C LYS A 76 4.96 -4.42 13.57
N GLU A 77 6.13 -4.85 14.03
CA GLU A 77 7.04 -4.01 14.80
C GLU A 77 7.58 -2.84 13.96
N ARG A 78 7.91 -3.08 12.68
CA ARG A 78 8.39 -2.03 11.75
C ARG A 78 7.33 -0.96 11.53
N VAL A 79 6.09 -1.35 11.24
CA VAL A 79 4.95 -0.43 11.07
C VAL A 79 4.67 0.33 12.36
N TRP A 80 4.73 -0.34 13.52
CA TRP A 80 4.58 0.31 14.82
C TRP A 80 5.63 1.40 15.05
N LYS A 81 6.91 1.09 14.77
CA LYS A 81 8.01 2.06 14.87
C LYS A 81 7.80 3.23 13.90
N ALA A 82 7.40 2.96 12.66
CA ALA A 82 7.14 3.98 11.67
C ALA A 82 6.06 4.97 12.14
N TYR A 83 4.91 4.47 12.60
CA TYR A 83 3.83 5.32 13.12
C TYR A 83 4.24 6.09 14.38
N LYS A 84 4.97 5.46 15.31
CA LYS A 84 5.47 6.15 16.51
C LYS A 84 6.52 7.21 16.18
N SER A 85 7.35 6.97 15.17
CA SER A 85 8.39 7.90 14.73
C SER A 85 7.83 9.13 14.01
N PHE A 86 6.59 9.07 13.51
CA PHE A 86 5.98 10.13 12.72
C PHE A 86 5.94 11.48 13.47
N ASP A 87 5.61 11.47 14.76
CA ASP A 87 5.52 12.69 15.57
C ASP A 87 6.87 13.37 15.79
N TYR A 88 7.97 12.62 15.64
CA TYR A 88 9.34 13.11 15.78
C TYR A 88 9.95 13.59 14.45
N MET A 89 9.24 13.41 13.32
CA MET A 89 9.71 13.88 12.01
C MET A 89 9.62 15.41 11.91
N GLU A 90 10.40 15.99 11.01
CA GLU A 90 10.38 17.44 10.81
C GLU A 90 9.00 17.92 10.31
N PRO A 91 8.50 19.07 10.78
CA PRO A 91 7.14 19.53 10.47
C PRO A 91 6.80 19.56 8.98
N TYR A 92 7.75 19.94 8.12
CA TYR A 92 7.50 20.00 6.67
C TYR A 92 7.18 18.63 6.06
N ARG A 93 7.68 17.53 6.64
CA ARG A 93 7.35 16.15 6.21
C ARG A 93 5.95 15.74 6.67
N GLN A 94 5.48 16.29 7.78
CA GLN A 94 4.15 16.00 8.34
C GLN A 94 3.03 16.76 7.61
N ILE A 95 3.32 17.92 7.01
CA ILE A 95 2.32 18.77 6.32
C ILE A 95 1.51 18.00 5.28
N ASN A 96 2.16 17.13 4.50
CA ASN A 96 1.49 16.35 3.47
C ASN A 96 0.46 15.39 4.06
N THR A 97 0.76 14.76 5.20
CA THR A 97 -0.18 13.87 5.90
C THR A 97 -1.38 14.66 6.41
N PHE A 98 -1.17 15.79 7.07
CA PHE A 98 -2.27 16.63 7.56
C PHE A 98 -3.12 17.21 6.43
N SER A 99 -2.49 17.63 5.34
CA SER A 99 -3.20 18.09 4.14
C SER A 99 -4.09 16.99 3.57
N ARG A 100 -3.59 15.75 3.47
CA ARG A 100 -4.38 14.60 3.03
C ARG A 100 -5.55 14.29 3.97
N LEU A 101 -5.36 14.43 5.28
CA LEU A 101 -6.42 14.24 6.28
C LEU A 101 -7.56 15.27 6.14
N LEU A 102 -7.24 16.49 5.72
CA LEU A 102 -8.23 17.56 5.54
C LEU A 102 -8.98 17.45 4.21
N ILE A 103 -8.29 17.00 3.15
CA ILE A 103 -8.85 16.98 1.78
C ILE A 103 -9.63 15.68 1.52
N ASN A 104 -9.16 14.55 2.03
CA ASN A 104 -9.75 13.25 1.71
C ASN A 104 -10.77 12.84 2.78
N GLU A 105 -11.97 12.45 2.35
CA GLU A 105 -13.00 11.91 3.25
C GLU A 105 -12.58 10.62 3.96
N ARG A 106 -11.69 9.84 3.33
CA ARG A 106 -11.19 8.55 3.85
C ARG A 106 -9.68 8.60 4.02
N SER A 107 -9.25 9.17 5.14
CA SER A 107 -7.85 9.21 5.56
C SER A 107 -7.79 9.06 7.07
N TRP A 108 -6.76 8.39 7.56
CA TRP A 108 -6.56 8.10 8.99
C TRP A 108 -5.24 8.67 9.46
N ALA A 109 -5.24 9.29 10.64
CA ALA A 109 -4.01 9.80 11.23
C ALA A 109 -3.11 8.63 11.69
N PRO A 110 -1.77 8.78 11.65
CA PRO A 110 -0.86 7.74 12.15
C PRO A 110 -1.15 7.29 13.58
N SER A 111 -1.60 8.19 14.45
CA SER A 111 -2.02 7.87 15.82
C SER A 111 -3.22 6.93 15.89
N GLN A 112 -4.23 7.13 15.02
CA GLN A 112 -5.40 6.25 14.92
C GLN A 112 -5.02 4.87 14.37
N LEU A 113 -4.11 4.84 13.39
CA LEU A 113 -3.61 3.57 12.83
C LEU A 113 -2.78 2.80 13.87
N LEU A 114 -2.07 3.50 14.75
CA LEU A 114 -1.28 2.92 15.83
C LEU A 114 -2.16 2.24 16.90
N GLU A 115 -3.33 2.81 17.22
CA GLU A 115 -4.29 2.24 18.17
C GLU A 115 -4.93 0.93 17.65
N GLU A 116 -5.13 0.84 16.33
CA GLU A 116 -5.74 -0.31 15.66
C GLU A 116 -4.75 -1.46 15.41
N LEU A 117 -3.45 -1.14 15.31
CA LEU A 117 -2.39 -2.09 14.95
C LEU A 117 -2.34 -3.35 15.84
N PRO A 118 -2.49 -3.28 17.19
CA PRO A 118 -2.45 -4.45 18.05
C PRO A 118 -3.52 -5.49 17.73
N ALA A 119 -4.72 -5.06 17.31
CA ALA A 119 -5.86 -5.93 17.04
C ALA A 119 -5.70 -6.78 15.76
N VAL A 120 -4.81 -6.39 14.85
CA VAL A 120 -4.59 -7.10 13.57
C VAL A 120 -3.77 -8.37 13.79
N THR A 121 -4.27 -9.49 13.26
CA THR A 121 -3.59 -10.79 13.28
C THR A 121 -3.09 -11.20 11.89
N ALA A 122 -2.17 -12.17 11.84
CA ALA A 122 -1.65 -12.72 10.58
C ALA A 122 -2.75 -13.45 9.79
N GLU A 123 -3.66 -14.13 10.49
CA GLU A 123 -4.80 -14.83 9.91
C GLU A 123 -5.77 -13.86 9.21
N ASP A 124 -5.99 -12.65 9.77
CA ASP A 124 -6.81 -11.63 9.13
C ASP A 124 -6.25 -11.24 7.76
N ILE A 125 -4.95 -10.99 7.68
CA ILE A 125 -4.25 -10.66 6.42
C ILE A 125 -4.37 -11.83 5.42
N ARG A 126 -4.09 -13.06 5.85
CA ARG A 126 -4.19 -14.25 4.99
C ARG A 126 -5.58 -14.42 4.38
N SER A 127 -6.64 -14.08 5.12
CA SER A 127 -8.02 -14.20 4.62
C SER A 127 -8.46 -13.01 3.75
N PHE A 128 -7.95 -11.80 4.03
CA PHE A 128 -8.38 -10.56 3.40
C PHE A 128 -7.80 -10.37 2.00
N PHE A 129 -6.50 -10.62 1.80
CA PHE A 129 -5.83 -10.30 0.52
C PHE A 129 -6.31 -11.11 -0.68
N PRO A 130 -6.57 -12.43 -0.57
CA PRO A 130 -7.16 -13.18 -1.67
C PRO A 130 -8.52 -12.63 -2.11
N GLN A 131 -9.36 -12.20 -1.15
CA GLN A 131 -10.66 -11.59 -1.44
C GLN A 131 -10.50 -10.20 -2.08
N MET A 132 -9.58 -9.39 -1.56
CA MET A 132 -9.25 -8.08 -2.13
C MET A 132 -8.74 -8.21 -3.57
N LEU A 133 -7.92 -9.24 -3.87
CA LEU A 133 -7.38 -9.54 -5.19
C LEU A 133 -8.45 -9.96 -6.21
N GLN A 134 -9.53 -10.60 -5.77
CA GLN A 134 -10.63 -11.03 -6.65
C GLN A 134 -11.50 -9.86 -7.15
N GLN A 135 -11.74 -8.84 -6.33
CA GLN A 135 -12.64 -7.73 -6.66
C GLN A 135 -11.88 -6.49 -7.13
N LYS A 136 -11.17 -6.56 -8.26
CA LYS A 136 -10.32 -5.46 -8.72
C LYS A 136 -10.73 -4.88 -10.07
N HIS A 137 -10.66 -3.55 -10.14
CA HIS A 137 -10.59 -2.82 -11.39
C HIS A 137 -9.14 -2.40 -11.60
N ILE A 138 -8.50 -2.96 -12.62
CA ILE A 138 -7.09 -2.71 -12.92
C ILE A 138 -7.01 -1.55 -13.91
N LYS A 139 -6.23 -0.53 -13.56
CA LYS A 139 -5.86 0.56 -14.46
C LYS A 139 -4.36 0.50 -14.68
N ILE A 140 -3.94 0.45 -15.93
CA ILE A 140 -2.54 0.37 -16.32
C ILE A 140 -2.21 1.61 -17.14
N LEU A 141 -1.12 2.27 -16.78
CA LEU A 141 -0.51 3.33 -17.57
C LEU A 141 0.90 2.89 -17.94
N VAL A 142 1.14 2.80 -19.25
CA VAL A 142 2.46 2.51 -19.81
C VAL A 142 2.94 3.75 -20.54
N HIS A 143 4.14 4.22 -20.20
CA HIS A 143 4.74 5.39 -20.82
C HIS A 143 6.26 5.20 -20.94
N GLY A 144 6.82 5.53 -22.10
CA GLY A 144 8.27 5.44 -22.36
C GLY A 144 8.59 4.87 -23.74
N ASN A 145 9.75 4.26 -23.86
CA ASN A 145 10.26 3.65 -25.09
C ASN A 145 9.67 2.23 -25.31
N LEU A 146 8.35 2.15 -25.45
CA LEU A 146 7.61 0.91 -25.62
C LEU A 146 6.65 1.04 -26.81
N ASN A 147 6.56 -0.01 -27.61
CA ASN A 147 5.58 -0.06 -28.68
C ASN A 147 4.20 -0.44 -28.11
N LYS A 148 3.15 -0.20 -28.91
CA LYS A 148 1.78 -0.59 -28.55
C LYS A 148 1.67 -2.09 -28.23
N GLU A 149 2.39 -2.92 -28.98
CA GLU A 149 2.40 -4.37 -28.83
C GLU A 149 3.04 -4.81 -27.50
N ASP A 150 4.12 -4.14 -27.08
CA ASP A 150 4.76 -4.38 -25.79
C ASP A 150 3.81 -4.00 -24.64
N ALA A 151 3.13 -2.84 -24.76
CA ALA A 151 2.15 -2.39 -23.78
C ALA A 151 0.96 -3.36 -23.64
N LEU A 152 0.47 -3.89 -24.75
CA LEU A 152 -0.57 -4.93 -24.75
C LEU A 152 -0.05 -6.23 -24.13
N SER A 153 1.19 -6.62 -24.41
CA SER A 153 1.80 -7.81 -23.82
C SER A 153 1.92 -7.71 -22.29
N LEU A 154 2.32 -6.55 -21.77
CA LEU A 154 2.35 -6.29 -20.32
C LEU A 154 0.95 -6.31 -19.70
N THR A 155 -0.04 -5.78 -20.42
CA THR A 155 -1.44 -5.81 -19.97
C THR A 155 -1.94 -7.25 -19.87
N ASN A 156 -1.68 -8.07 -20.90
CA ASN A 156 -2.03 -9.49 -20.92
C ASN A 156 -1.33 -10.26 -19.79
N LEU A 157 -0.08 -9.92 -19.46
CA LEU A 157 0.65 -10.52 -18.34
C LEU A 157 -0.03 -10.24 -17.00
N VAL A 158 -0.49 -9.00 -16.78
CA VAL A 158 -1.23 -8.61 -15.58
C VAL A 158 -2.55 -9.37 -15.51
N GLU A 159 -3.33 -9.38 -16.59
CA GLU A 159 -4.62 -10.09 -16.66
C GLU A 159 -4.48 -11.60 -16.45
N SER A 160 -3.44 -12.21 -17.01
CA SER A 160 -3.18 -13.66 -16.85
C SER A 160 -2.84 -14.04 -15.41
N ASN A 161 -2.12 -13.16 -14.70
CA ASN A 161 -1.77 -13.39 -13.29
C ASN A 161 -2.90 -13.02 -12.33
N THR A 162 -3.86 -12.20 -12.77
CA THR A 162 -5.00 -11.75 -11.96
C THR A 162 -6.32 -12.10 -12.66
N PRO A 163 -6.76 -13.36 -12.59
CA PRO A 163 -7.91 -13.81 -13.37
C PRO A 163 -9.16 -12.96 -13.06
N PRO A 164 -9.85 -12.45 -14.10
CA PRO A 164 -10.97 -11.54 -13.92
C PRO A 164 -12.12 -12.28 -13.23
N THR A 165 -12.44 -11.87 -12.01
CA THR A 165 -13.66 -12.31 -11.35
C THR A 165 -14.78 -11.37 -11.78
N SER A 166 -15.90 -11.92 -12.25
CA SER A 166 -17.07 -11.15 -12.67
C SER A 166 -17.53 -10.22 -11.54
N ILE A 167 -17.37 -8.91 -11.74
CA ILE A 167 -17.93 -7.90 -10.84
C ILE A 167 -19.43 -7.85 -11.13
N SER A 168 -20.22 -8.59 -10.36
CA SER A 168 -21.64 -8.27 -10.24
C SER A 168 -21.72 -6.80 -9.81
N LYS A 169 -22.37 -5.95 -10.61
CA LYS A 169 -22.58 -4.51 -10.37
C LYS A 169 -23.47 -4.23 -9.14
N LYS A 170 -23.32 -4.96 -8.05
CA LYS A 170 -23.84 -4.53 -6.76
C LYS A 170 -22.86 -3.47 -6.26
N PRO A 171 -23.29 -2.20 -6.12
CA PRO A 171 -22.52 -1.27 -5.33
C PRO A 171 -22.32 -1.95 -3.97
N MET A 172 -21.06 -2.09 -3.54
CA MET A 172 -20.74 -2.55 -2.21
C MET A 172 -21.47 -1.59 -1.27
N ALA A 173 -22.57 -2.05 -0.66
CA ALA A 173 -23.30 -1.25 0.30
C ALA A 173 -22.34 -1.03 1.47
N ILE A 174 -21.78 0.17 1.53
CA ILE A 174 -20.97 0.61 2.64
C ILE A 174 -21.95 0.69 3.81
N THR A 175 -22.03 -0.35 4.62
CA THR A 175 -22.80 -0.32 5.85
C THR A 175 -22.22 0.78 6.73
N PRO A 176 -23.03 1.75 7.20
CA PRO A 176 -22.59 2.81 8.09
C PRO A 176 -22.44 2.22 9.50
N HIS A 177 -21.47 1.34 9.69
CA HIS A 177 -20.97 1.08 11.04
C HIS A 177 -19.86 2.09 11.29
N ASP A 178 -20.16 2.99 12.21
CA ASP A 178 -19.30 4.05 12.77
C ASP A 178 -19.21 5.34 11.96
N CYS A 179 -20.38 5.81 11.50
CA CYS A 179 -20.64 7.25 11.38
C CYS A 179 -20.87 7.83 12.80
N ALA A 180 -19.84 7.83 13.64
CA ALA A 180 -19.83 8.61 14.87
C ALA A 180 -18.96 9.84 14.62
N THR A 181 -19.62 10.98 14.53
CA THR A 181 -19.01 12.31 14.51
C THR A 181 -18.01 12.45 15.68
N GLN A 182 -16.73 12.28 15.40
CA GLN A 182 -15.68 12.81 16.26
C GLN A 182 -14.87 13.82 15.45
N ARG A 183 -15.33 15.08 15.51
CA ARG A 183 -14.45 16.23 15.35
C ARG A 183 -13.35 16.09 16.40
N SER A 184 -12.23 15.44 16.08
CA SER A 184 -11.08 15.42 16.96
C SER A 184 -10.56 16.86 17.06
N LYS A 185 -10.67 17.41 18.26
CA LYS A 185 -9.96 18.63 18.64
C LYS A 185 -8.48 18.31 18.52
N VAL A 186 -7.83 18.72 17.44
CA VAL A 186 -6.37 18.79 17.40
C VAL A 186 -5.96 19.91 18.36
N PRO A 187 -5.24 19.63 19.47
CA PRO A 187 -4.72 20.69 20.30
C PRO A 187 -3.52 21.29 19.57
N VAL A 188 -3.73 22.42 18.88
CA VAL A 188 -2.63 23.25 18.39
C VAL A 188 -1.96 23.86 19.61
N ARG A 189 -0.90 23.22 20.11
CA ARG A 189 -0.06 23.77 21.17
C ARG A 189 0.88 24.79 20.53
N ALA A 190 0.41 26.03 20.40
CA ALA A 190 1.22 27.15 19.97
C ALA A 190 2.12 27.58 21.15
N SER A 191 3.34 27.06 21.20
CA SER A 191 4.41 27.67 21.98
C SER A 191 5.00 28.81 21.15
N ILE A 192 4.51 30.02 21.38
CA ILE A 192 5.16 31.25 20.90
C ILE A 192 6.08 31.69 22.04
N GLU A 193 7.39 31.50 21.87
CA GLU A 193 8.40 32.17 22.70
C GLU A 193 8.41 33.65 22.30
N GLU A 194 8.15 34.54 23.27
CA GLU A 194 8.36 35.99 23.13
C GLU A 194 9.86 36.31 23.16
N PRO A 195 10.37 37.16 22.23
CA PRO A 195 11.73 37.67 22.33
C PRO A 195 11.80 38.80 23.37
N ARG A 196 12.89 38.78 24.14
CA ARG A 196 13.30 39.79 25.13
C ARG A 196 13.59 41.17 24.53
#